data_AF-A0A968KKZ0-F1
#
_entry.id   AF-A0A968KKZ0-F1
#
_cell.length_a   1.000
_cell.length_b   1.000
_cell.length_c   1.000
_cell.angle_alpha   90.00
_cell.angle_beta   90.00
_cell.angle_gamma   90.00
#
_symmetry.space_group_name_H-M   'P 1'
#
loop_
_entity.id
_entity.type
_entity.pdbx_description
1 polymer ?
#
loop_
_entity_poly.entity_id
_entity_poly.type
_entity_poly.pdbx_seq_one_letter_code
_entity_poly.pdbx_strand_id
1 'polypeptide(L)'
;MGRFFVYALEGYLNEPIIRRAIYRVLAVSTEEMLGKKTFNSYTQKITEILKKGAKEGLSYNKVMEEKVSKETTHEIIKLYWEKMQKTPSFEKQLKNQIDAALTKYQAQKPDEAFDIEAYVLEIYDYFIQALKKNLDSHK
;
A
#
# COMPACT_ATOMS: atom_id res chain seq x y z
N MET A 1 9.32 3.81 1.59
CA MET A 1 8.75 2.93 0.55
C MET A 1 7.25 2.69 0.70
N GLY A 2 6.74 2.23 1.84
CA GLY A 2 5.33 1.87 2.01
C GLY A 2 4.30 2.94 1.59
N ARG A 3 4.55 4.23 1.90
CA ARG A 3 3.69 5.34 1.43
C ARG A 3 3.67 5.48 -0.11
N PHE A 4 4.82 5.28 -0.75
CA PHE A 4 4.96 5.31 -2.22
C PHE A 4 4.12 4.20 -2.87
N PHE A 5 4.21 3.00 -2.28
CA PHE A 5 3.41 1.84 -2.68
C PHE A 5 1.91 2.09 -2.54
N VAL A 6 1.44 2.54 -1.36
CA VAL A 6 0.03 2.80 -1.13
C VAL A 6 -0.47 3.92 -2.04
N TYR A 7 0.31 4.99 -2.26
CA TYR A 7 -0.06 6.11 -3.13
C TYR A 7 -0.44 5.65 -4.55
N ALA A 8 0.31 4.70 -5.14
CA ALA A 8 -0.01 4.18 -6.47
C ALA A 8 -1.28 3.32 -6.52
N LEU A 9 -1.80 2.92 -5.36
CA LEU A 9 -3.05 2.18 -5.20
C LEU A 9 -4.20 3.10 -4.74
N GLU A 10 -3.92 4.33 -4.30
CA GLU A 10 -4.92 5.23 -3.68
C GLU A 10 -6.11 5.48 -4.58
N GLY A 11 -5.91 5.65 -5.90
CA GLY A 11 -7.03 5.85 -6.85
C GLY A 11 -8.03 4.69 -6.90
N TYR A 12 -7.66 3.52 -6.38
CA TYR A 12 -8.49 2.33 -6.27
C TYR A 12 -8.95 2.04 -4.83
N LEU A 13 -8.42 2.76 -3.84
CA LEU A 13 -8.66 2.59 -2.40
C LEU A 13 -9.29 3.85 -1.81
N ASN A 14 -10.48 4.21 -2.31
CA ASN A 14 -11.13 5.49 -2.05
C ASN A 14 -12.00 5.53 -0.78
N GLU A 15 -12.22 4.40 -0.12
CA GLU A 15 -13.05 4.34 1.08
C GLU A 15 -12.39 5.12 2.24
N PRO A 16 -13.12 6.05 2.92
CA PRO A 16 -12.58 6.88 3.99
C PRO A 16 -11.96 6.07 5.13
N ILE A 17 -12.53 4.90 5.44
CA ILE A 17 -12.02 4.01 6.48
C ILE A 17 -10.66 3.41 6.10
N ILE A 18 -10.43 3.11 4.81
CA ILE A 18 -9.16 2.57 4.34
C ILE A 18 -8.05 3.61 4.55
N ARG A 19 -8.33 4.87 4.21
CA ARG A 19 -7.39 5.97 4.43
C ARG A 19 -7.09 6.20 5.91
N ARG A 20 -8.11 6.16 6.77
CA ARG A 20 -7.98 6.48 8.20
C ARG A 20 -7.36 5.36 9.02
N ALA A 21 -7.71 4.10 8.75
CA ALA A 21 -7.30 2.94 9.56
C ALA A 21 -6.28 2.02 8.88
N ILE A 22 -6.32 1.90 7.55
CA ILE A 22 -5.68 0.78 6.84
C ILE A 22 -4.43 1.15 6.05
N TYR A 23 -4.27 2.40 5.60
CA TYR A 23 -3.08 2.80 4.81
C TYR A 23 -1.76 2.45 5.50
N ARG A 24 -1.70 2.59 6.84
CA ARG A 24 -0.52 2.21 7.60
C ARG A 24 -0.27 0.70 7.57
N VAL A 25 -1.32 -0.11 7.69
CA VAL A 25 -1.24 -1.58 7.62
C VAL A 25 -0.69 -2.00 6.25
N LEU A 26 -1.28 -1.48 5.17
CA LEU A 26 -0.82 -1.80 3.81
C LEU A 26 0.63 -1.36 3.58
N ALA A 27 0.99 -0.16 4.04
CA ALA A 27 2.37 0.34 3.94
C ALA A 27 3.36 -0.55 4.69
N VAL A 28 3.03 -1.02 5.89
CA VAL A 28 3.90 -1.90 6.70
C VAL A 28 4.00 -3.30 6.08
N SER A 29 2.90 -3.84 5.55
CA SER A 29 2.89 -5.15 4.90
C SER A 29 3.93 -5.28 3.78
N THR A 30 4.32 -4.16 3.16
CA THR A 30 5.35 -4.15 2.12
C THR A 30 6.74 -4.52 2.65
N GLU A 31 7.10 -4.10 3.86
CA GLU A 31 8.39 -4.48 4.48
C GLU A 31 8.40 -5.96 4.85
N GLU A 32 7.31 -6.44 5.44
CA GLU A 32 7.14 -7.84 5.83
C GLU A 32 7.21 -8.76 4.61
N MET A 33 6.52 -8.40 3.53
CA MET A 33 6.48 -9.19 2.30
C MET A 33 7.81 -9.14 1.54
N LEU A 34 8.35 -7.95 1.30
CA LEU A 34 9.57 -7.80 0.49
C LEU A 34 10.86 -8.11 1.28
N GLY A 35 10.80 -8.08 2.60
CA GLY A 35 11.94 -8.24 3.48
C GLY A 35 12.82 -6.99 3.54
N LYS A 36 13.52 -6.83 4.67
CA LYS A 36 14.29 -5.62 5.03
C LYS A 36 15.30 -5.20 3.96
N LYS A 37 16.02 -6.15 3.34
CA LYS A 37 17.03 -5.84 2.31
C LYS A 37 16.41 -5.15 1.10
N THR A 38 15.36 -5.73 0.53
CA THR A 38 14.65 -5.18 -0.63
C THR A 38 13.96 -3.87 -0.26
N PHE A 39 13.30 -3.82 0.89
CA PHE A 39 12.64 -2.61 1.39
C PHE A 39 13.61 -1.43 1.52
N ASN A 40 14.80 -1.66 2.08
CA ASN A 40 15.82 -0.62 2.25
C ASN A 40 16.37 -0.14 0.91
N SER A 41 16.63 -1.05 -0.03
CA SER A 41 17.11 -0.70 -1.37
C SER A 41 16.12 0.22 -2.10
N TYR A 42 14.83 -0.14 -2.12
CA TYR A 42 13.80 0.73 -2.71
C TYR A 42 13.58 2.01 -1.93
N THR A 43 13.70 1.99 -0.60
CA THR A 43 13.64 3.21 0.22
C THR A 43 14.75 4.19 -0.16
N GLN A 44 15.97 3.71 -0.41
CA GLN A 44 17.06 4.56 -0.90
C GLN A 44 16.77 5.12 -2.28
N LYS A 45 16.35 4.27 -3.25
CA LYS A 45 15.95 4.72 -4.60
C LYS A 45 14.87 5.81 -4.55
N ILE A 46 13.82 5.60 -3.77
CA ILE A 46 12.74 6.58 -3.56
C ILE A 46 13.24 7.87 -2.90
N THR A 47 14.17 7.75 -1.94
CA THR A 47 14.74 8.92 -1.27
C THR A 47 15.48 9.82 -2.26
N GLU A 48 16.23 9.24 -3.20
CA GLU A 48 16.93 10.00 -4.23
C GLU A 48 15.96 10.64 -5.24
N ILE A 49 14.89 9.94 -5.62
CA ILE A 49 13.80 10.49 -6.44
C ILE A 49 13.19 11.72 -5.75
N LEU A 50 12.85 11.60 -4.47
CA LEU A 50 12.27 12.70 -3.68
C LEU A 50 13.22 13.88 -3.53
N LYS A 51 14.51 13.64 -3.26
CA LYS A 51 15.53 14.69 -3.18
C LYS A 51 15.67 15.44 -4.50
N LYS A 52 15.67 14.72 -5.62
CA LYS A 52 15.72 15.34 -6.96
C LYS A 52 14.49 16.23 -7.19
N GLY A 53 13.29 15.69 -6.97
CA GLY A 53 12.05 16.47 -7.12
C GLY A 53 11.99 17.70 -6.21
N ALA A 54 12.45 17.59 -4.96
CA ALA A 54 12.53 18.73 -4.05
C ALA A 54 13.50 19.82 -4.54
N LYS A 55 14.65 19.44 -5.11
CA LYS A 55 15.59 20.41 -5.73
C LYS A 55 14.99 21.12 -6.94
N GLU A 56 14.08 20.44 -7.65
CA GLU A 56 13.35 20.98 -8.79
C GLU A 56 12.08 21.75 -8.37
N GLY A 57 11.81 21.89 -7.07
CA GLY A 57 10.63 22.59 -6.54
C GLY A 57 9.31 21.82 -6.69
N LEU A 58 9.36 20.52 -6.97
CA LEU A 58 8.17 19.69 -7.14
C LEU A 58 7.56 19.31 -5.78
N SER A 59 6.24 19.39 -5.71
CA SER A 59 5.48 18.82 -4.59
C SER A 59 5.53 17.29 -4.63
N TYR A 60 5.27 16.62 -3.50
CA TYR A 60 5.23 15.15 -3.44
C TYR A 60 4.31 14.55 -4.51
N ASN A 61 3.10 15.10 -4.69
CA ASN A 61 2.15 14.60 -5.68
C ASN A 61 2.70 14.74 -7.11
N LYS A 62 3.38 15.84 -7.41
CA LYS A 62 4.04 16.03 -8.71
C LYS A 62 5.19 15.04 -8.91
N VAL A 63 5.99 14.78 -7.87
CA VAL A 63 7.03 13.74 -7.93
C VAL A 63 6.41 12.36 -8.18
N MET A 64 5.26 12.03 -7.60
CA MET A 64 4.59 10.75 -7.86
C MET A 64 4.07 10.61 -9.30
N GLU A 65 3.78 11.72 -9.98
CA GLU A 65 3.33 11.73 -11.38
C GLU A 65 4.48 11.46 -12.38
N GLU A 66 5.73 11.67 -11.96
CA GLU A 66 6.92 11.45 -12.78
C GLU A 66 7.06 9.99 -13.23
N LYS A 67 7.59 9.82 -14.45
CA LYS A 67 7.80 8.49 -15.05
C LYS A 67 8.63 7.58 -14.14
N VAL A 68 9.73 8.08 -13.59
CA VAL A 68 10.62 7.31 -12.70
C VAL A 68 9.90 6.83 -11.42
N SER A 69 8.98 7.63 -10.88
CA SER A 69 8.21 7.27 -9.69
C SER A 69 7.16 6.20 -10.00
N LYS A 70 6.49 6.31 -11.15
CA LYS A 70 5.53 5.32 -11.62
C LYS A 70 6.21 3.98 -11.90
N GLU A 71 7.33 3.98 -12.62
CA GLU A 71 8.14 2.79 -12.88
C GLU A 71 8.63 2.14 -11.59
N THR A 72 9.18 2.95 -10.66
CA THR A 72 9.65 2.44 -9.36
C THR A 72 8.51 1.81 -8.57
N THR A 73 7.32 2.43 -8.57
CA THR A 73 6.19 1.86 -7.83
C THR A 73 5.65 0.60 -8.49
N HIS A 74 5.61 0.56 -9.84
CA HIS A 74 5.23 -0.64 -10.58
C HIS A 74 6.16 -1.82 -10.29
N GLU A 75 7.48 -1.59 -10.27
CA GLU A 75 8.46 -2.61 -9.88
C GLU A 75 8.18 -3.16 -8.46
N ILE A 76 7.92 -2.28 -7.50
CA ILE A 76 7.61 -2.68 -6.12
C ILE A 76 6.33 -3.50 -6.08
N ILE A 77 5.27 -3.08 -6.78
CA ILE A 77 3.98 -3.78 -6.84
C ILE A 77 4.15 -5.17 -7.47
N LYS A 78 4.92 -5.27 -8.55
CA LYS A 78 5.24 -6.55 -9.20
C LYS A 78 5.95 -7.50 -8.25
N LEU A 79 7.01 -7.04 -7.59
CA LEU A 79 7.74 -7.86 -6.60
C LEU A 79 6.85 -8.28 -5.44
N TYR A 80 6.02 -7.36 -4.95
CA TYR A 80 5.07 -7.63 -3.89
C TYR A 80 4.09 -8.73 -4.31
N TRP A 81 3.48 -8.59 -5.49
CA TRP A 81 2.56 -9.56 -6.07
C TRP A 81 3.20 -10.94 -6.24
N GLU A 82 4.41 -11.01 -6.81
CA GLU A 82 5.12 -12.28 -7.00
C GLU A 82 5.43 -13.00 -5.68
N LYS A 83 5.84 -12.27 -4.64
CA LYS A 83 6.09 -12.86 -3.33
C LYS A 83 4.81 -13.26 -2.61
N MET A 84 3.76 -12.44 -2.75
CA MET A 84 2.45 -12.71 -2.22
C MET A 84 1.91 -14.05 -2.73
N GLN A 85 1.98 -14.28 -4.04
CA GLN A 85 1.56 -15.54 -4.69
C GLN A 85 2.37 -16.76 -4.21
N LYS A 86 3.60 -16.56 -3.72
CA LYS A 86 4.47 -17.61 -3.18
C LYS A 86 4.31 -17.81 -1.67
N THR A 87 3.47 -17.03 -1.01
CA THR A 87 3.31 -17.04 0.46
C THR A 87 1.91 -17.53 0.82
N PRO A 88 1.72 -18.84 1.12
CA PRO A 88 0.38 -19.40 1.35
C PRO A 88 -0.38 -18.78 2.52
N SER A 89 0.33 -18.26 3.52
CA SER A 89 -0.28 -17.64 4.72
C SER A 89 -0.61 -16.16 4.55
N PHE A 90 -0.24 -15.54 3.43
CA PHE A 90 -0.28 -14.09 3.31
C PHE A 90 -1.69 -13.53 3.44
N GLU A 91 -2.67 -14.12 2.74
CA GLU A 91 -4.06 -13.66 2.77
C GLU A 91 -4.56 -13.61 4.22
N LYS A 92 -4.37 -14.71 4.95
CA LYS A 92 -4.76 -14.80 6.36
C LYS A 92 -4.02 -13.77 7.21
N GLN A 93 -2.71 -13.60 7.01
CA GLN A 93 -1.90 -12.64 7.75
C GLN A 93 -2.39 -11.21 7.52
N LEU A 94 -2.61 -10.81 6.27
CA LEU A 94 -3.07 -9.47 5.93
C LEU A 94 -4.49 -9.22 6.46
N LYS A 95 -5.41 -10.18 6.30
CA LYS A 95 -6.77 -10.08 6.84
C LYS A 95 -6.76 -9.89 8.37
N ASN A 96 -5.91 -10.63 9.09
CA ASN A 96 -5.74 -10.46 10.53
C ASN A 96 -5.18 -9.07 10.90
N GLN A 97 -4.28 -8.52 10.10
CA GLN A 97 -3.75 -7.17 10.33
C GLN A 97 -4.80 -6.09 10.08
N ILE A 98 -5.65 -6.27 9.06
CA ILE A 98 -6.78 -5.38 8.77
C ILE A 98 -7.78 -5.44 9.93
N ASP A 99 -8.17 -6.65 10.36
CA ASP A 99 -9.08 -6.88 11.48
C ASP A 99 -8.60 -6.16 12.76
N ALA A 100 -7.34 -6.36 13.13
CA ALA A 100 -6.75 -5.73 14.32
C ALA A 100 -6.76 -4.19 14.21
N ALA A 101 -6.52 -3.64 13.02
CA ALA A 101 -6.55 -2.19 12.80
C ALA A 101 -7.97 -1.62 12.85
N LEU A 102 -8.96 -2.32 12.29
CA LEU A 102 -10.36 -1.93 12.34
C LEU A 102 -10.92 -2.02 13.76
N THR A 103 -10.64 -3.11 14.48
CA THR A 103 -11.00 -3.27 15.90
C THR A 103 -10.44 -2.12 16.74
N LYS A 104 -9.16 -1.78 16.54
CA LYS A 104 -8.54 -0.65 17.23
C LYS A 104 -9.16 0.69 16.85
N TYR A 105 -9.49 0.89 15.58
CA TYR A 105 -10.14 2.12 15.10
C TYR A 105 -11.52 2.30 15.73
N GLN A 106 -12.36 1.27 15.70
CA GLN A 106 -13.71 1.31 16.27
C GLN A 106 -13.69 1.50 17.79
N ALA A 107 -12.73 0.91 18.50
CA ALA A 107 -12.54 1.17 19.93
C ALA A 107 -12.22 2.64 20.26
N GLN A 108 -11.61 3.38 19.32
CA GLN A 108 -11.33 4.81 19.44
C GLN A 108 -12.48 5.70 18.92
N LYS A 109 -13.40 5.11 18.15
CA LYS A 109 -14.51 5.77 17.45
C LYS A 109 -15.79 4.95 17.63
N PRO A 110 -16.29 4.81 18.87
CA PRO A 110 -17.43 3.92 19.15
C PRO A 110 -18.71 4.33 18.41
N ASP A 111 -18.84 5.61 18.05
CA ASP A 111 -19.97 6.15 17.28
C ASP A 111 -19.91 5.80 15.78
N GLU A 112 -18.76 5.32 15.28
CA GLU A 112 -18.55 4.83 13.92
C GLU A 112 -18.53 3.29 13.92
N ALA A 113 -19.56 2.64 14.47
CA ALA A 113 -19.64 1.18 14.48
C ALA A 113 -19.96 0.60 13.09
N PHE A 114 -19.22 -0.42 12.68
CA PHE A 114 -19.42 -1.15 11.42
C PHE A 114 -19.13 -2.64 11.60
N ASP A 115 -19.51 -3.46 10.62
CA ASP A 115 -19.20 -4.89 10.60
C ASP A 115 -17.74 -5.11 10.22
N ILE A 116 -16.89 -5.40 11.20
CA ILE A 116 -15.45 -5.59 10.99
C ILE A 116 -15.17 -6.74 10.02
N GLU A 117 -15.89 -7.86 10.12
CA GLU A 117 -15.63 -9.04 9.29
C GLU A 117 -15.93 -8.75 7.82
N ALA A 118 -17.07 -8.11 7.55
CA ALA A 118 -17.42 -7.66 6.21
C ALA A 118 -16.38 -6.69 5.63
N TYR A 119 -15.96 -5.69 6.43
CA TYR A 119 -14.95 -4.73 5.98
C TYR A 119 -13.57 -5.37 5.78
N VAL A 120 -13.18 -6.38 6.56
CA VAL A 120 -11.92 -7.11 6.32
C VAL A 120 -11.91 -7.73 4.93
N LEU A 121 -13.01 -8.38 4.53
CA LEU A 121 -13.14 -9.00 3.22
C LEU A 121 -13.12 -7.96 2.10
N GLU A 122 -13.93 -6.91 2.20
CA GLU A 122 -14.00 -5.85 1.19
C GLU A 122 -12.66 -5.15 0.98
N ILE A 123 -11.99 -4.78 2.07
CA ILE A 123 -10.70 -4.07 2.02
C ILE A 123 -9.63 -4.96 1.41
N TYR A 124 -9.62 -6.25 1.76
CA TYR A 124 -8.71 -7.21 1.14
C TYR A 124 -8.97 -7.31 -0.37
N ASP A 125 -10.23 -7.45 -0.78
CA ASP A 125 -10.59 -7.56 -2.19
C ASP A 125 -10.26 -6.30 -2.98
N TYR A 126 -10.53 -5.11 -2.44
CA TYR A 126 -10.14 -3.84 -3.04
C TYR A 126 -8.63 -3.72 -3.19
N PHE A 127 -7.87 -4.15 -2.18
CA PHE A 127 -6.42 -4.17 -2.25
C PHE A 127 -5.92 -5.10 -3.37
N ILE A 128 -6.44 -6.32 -3.46
CA ILE A 128 -6.08 -7.26 -4.52
C ILE A 128 -6.44 -6.71 -5.91
N GLN A 129 -7.62 -6.10 -6.05
CA GLN A 129 -8.03 -5.47 -7.31
C GLN A 129 -7.13 -4.29 -7.67
N ALA A 130 -6.75 -3.45 -6.70
CA ALA A 130 -5.85 -2.32 -6.91
C ALA A 130 -4.47 -2.79 -7.42
N LEU A 131 -3.92 -3.86 -6.83
CA LEU A 131 -2.66 -4.46 -7.28
C LEU A 131 -2.77 -4.93 -8.74
N LYS A 132 -3.82 -5.70 -9.07
CA LYS A 132 -4.04 -6.20 -10.44
C LYS A 132 -4.18 -5.06 -11.45
N LYS A 133 -5.02 -4.06 -11.16
CA LYS A 133 -5.24 -2.90 -12.05
C LYS A 133 -3.94 -2.12 -12.29
N ASN A 134 -3.11 -1.94 -11.26
CA ASN A 134 -1.82 -1.27 -11.41
C ASN A 134 -0.82 -2.08 -12.27
N LEU A 135 -0.83 -3.41 -12.13
CA LEU A 135 -0.02 -4.29 -12.96
C LEU A 135 -0.46 -4.30 -14.43
N ASP A 136 -1.77 -4.27 -14.67
CA ASP A 136 -2.34 -4.26 -16.02
C ASP A 136 -2.18 -2.91 -16.73
N SER A 137 -2.13 -1.79 -16.00
CA SER A 137 -1.95 -0.45 -16.58
C SER A 137 -0.55 -0.18 -17.16
N HIS A 138 0.38 -1.15 -17.05
CA HIS A 138 1.76 -1.07 -17.53
C HIS A 138 2.10 -2.19 -18.53
N LYS A 139 1.09 -2.91 -19.04
CA LYS A 139 1.20 -3.83 -20.19
C LYS A 139 1.04 -3.05 -21.50
#